data_AF-A0A022RGT3-F1
#
_entry.id   AF-A0A022RGT3-F1
#
_cell.length_a   1.000
_cell.length_b   1.000
_cell.length_c   1.000
_cell.angle_alpha   90.00
_cell.angle_beta   90.00
_cell.angle_gamma   90.00
#
_symmetry.space_group_name_H-M   'P 1'
#
loop_
_entity.id
_entity.type
_entity.pdbx_description
1 polymer ?
#
loop_
_entity_poly.entity_id
_entity_poly.type
_entity_poly.pdbx_seq_one_letter_code
_entity_poly.pdbx_strand_id
1 'polypeptide(L)'
;ALSKTLTEEELFYLREQFALLEPTKNGTISLDNIKTALKKYATDAMNESRIFDFIASLNALQYRRMDFEEFCAAASSVYQLEALDRWEQHARCAYELFDKEGNRTIMIEELASELGLSPSVPVHAVLHDWIRHTDGKLSFLGFVKLLHGISSRALAKNH
;
A
#
# COMPACT_ATOMS: atom_id res chain seq x y z
N ALA A 1 -8.40 -1.80 1.59
CA ALA A 1 -9.06 -1.97 2.91
C ALA A 1 -8.66 -0.85 3.88
N LEU A 2 -7.37 -0.64 4.16
CA LEU A 2 -6.91 0.40 5.09
C LEU A 2 -7.34 1.82 4.70
N SER A 3 -7.16 2.21 3.43
CA SER A 3 -7.58 3.53 2.94
C SER A 3 -9.09 3.80 3.07
N LYS A 4 -9.93 2.75 3.16
CA LYS A 4 -11.38 2.89 3.38
C LYS A 4 -11.72 3.26 4.83
N THR A 5 -10.75 3.21 5.74
CA THR A 5 -10.94 3.56 7.16
C THR A 5 -10.53 4.99 7.47
N LEU A 6 -9.99 5.73 6.50
CA LEU A 6 -9.61 7.13 6.68
C LEU A 6 -10.81 7.98 7.10
N THR A 7 -10.54 8.96 7.93
CA THR A 7 -11.54 9.93 8.38
C THR A 7 -11.95 10.90 7.29
N GLU A 8 -13.09 11.55 7.46
CA GLU A 8 -13.60 12.54 6.49
C GLU A 8 -12.60 13.66 6.23
N GLU A 9 -11.88 14.11 7.26
CA GLU A 9 -10.83 15.13 7.15
C GLU A 9 -9.64 14.63 6.31
N GLU A 10 -9.14 13.42 6.55
CA GLU A 10 -8.06 12.83 5.74
C GLU A 10 -8.49 12.65 4.28
N LEU A 11 -9.71 12.16 4.06
CA LEU A 11 -10.29 12.01 2.73
C LEU A 11 -10.47 13.37 2.04
N PHE A 12 -10.84 14.42 2.78
CA PHE A 12 -10.94 15.77 2.25
C PHE A 12 -9.57 16.25 1.73
N TYR A 13 -8.50 16.12 2.53
CA TYR A 13 -7.16 16.49 2.09
C TYR A 13 -6.67 15.66 0.89
N LEU A 14 -6.95 14.35 0.86
CA LEU A 14 -6.62 13.52 -0.29
C LEU A 14 -7.41 13.90 -1.54
N ARG A 15 -8.67 14.33 -1.42
CA ARG A 15 -9.46 14.84 -2.55
C ARG A 15 -8.84 16.10 -3.14
N GLU A 16 -8.42 17.03 -2.29
CA GLU A 16 -7.74 18.25 -2.74
C GLU A 16 -6.42 17.91 -3.47
N GLN A 17 -5.62 17.00 -2.91
CA GLN A 17 -4.40 16.53 -3.56
C GLN A 17 -4.67 15.82 -4.89
N PHE A 18 -5.70 14.98 -4.96
CA PHE A 18 -6.10 14.31 -6.18
C PHE A 18 -6.57 15.30 -7.26
N ALA A 19 -7.28 16.36 -6.87
CA ALA A 19 -7.72 17.42 -7.77
C ALA A 19 -6.53 18.19 -8.39
N LEU A 20 -5.44 18.39 -7.63
CA LEU A 20 -4.21 19.02 -8.15
C LEU A 20 -3.53 18.22 -9.26
N LEU A 21 -3.83 16.92 -9.36
CA LEU A 21 -3.35 16.05 -10.45
C LEU A 21 -4.21 16.17 -11.71
N GLU A 22 -5.27 16.99 -11.69
CA GLU A 22 -6.14 17.27 -12.84
C GLU A 22 -6.69 15.97 -13.47
N PRO A 23 -7.48 15.17 -12.71
CA PRO A 23 -8.04 13.91 -13.20
C PRO A 23 -8.89 14.12 -14.46
N THR A 24 -8.91 13.11 -15.31
CA THR A 24 -9.73 13.10 -16.52
C THR A 24 -11.22 13.20 -16.19
N LYS A 25 -12.06 13.50 -17.19
CA LYS A 25 -13.53 13.55 -17.03
C LYS A 25 -14.13 12.26 -16.46
N ASN A 26 -13.43 11.13 -16.61
CA ASN A 26 -13.84 9.83 -16.07
C ASN A 26 -13.33 9.59 -14.63
N GLY A 27 -12.81 10.61 -13.96
CA GLY A 27 -12.39 10.55 -12.55
C GLY A 27 -11.09 9.80 -12.29
N THR A 28 -10.22 9.66 -13.29
CA THR A 28 -8.94 8.92 -13.15
C THR A 28 -7.73 9.77 -13.52
N ILE A 29 -6.60 9.50 -12.86
CA ILE A 29 -5.28 10.08 -13.14
C ILE A 29 -4.37 9.05 -13.81
N SER A 30 -3.36 9.54 -14.52
CA SER A 30 -2.31 8.75 -15.17
C SER A 30 -0.92 9.18 -14.71
N LEU A 31 0.12 8.44 -15.12
CA LEU A 31 1.50 8.85 -14.87
C LEU A 31 1.83 10.22 -15.48
N ASP A 32 1.18 10.59 -16.60
CA ASP A 32 1.37 11.89 -17.25
C ASP A 32 0.78 13.04 -16.42
N ASN A 33 -0.40 12.81 -15.82
CA ASN A 33 -1.00 13.74 -14.86
C ASN A 33 -0.04 14.02 -13.68
N ILE A 34 0.54 12.96 -13.11
CA ILE A 34 1.50 13.05 -12.01
C ILE A 34 2.76 13.80 -12.45
N LYS A 35 3.34 13.46 -13.61
CA LYS A 35 4.51 14.17 -14.17
C LYS A 35 4.24 15.66 -14.36
N THR A 36 3.07 16.01 -14.88
CA THR A 36 2.68 17.39 -15.14
C THR A 36 2.50 18.17 -13.84
N ALA A 37 1.77 17.61 -12.87
CA ALA A 37 1.58 18.24 -11.56
C ALA A 37 2.90 18.40 -10.80
N LEU A 38 3.78 17.39 -10.82
CA LEU A 38 5.10 17.47 -10.19
C LEU A 38 5.95 18.59 -10.77
N LYS A 39 5.96 18.77 -12.10
CA LYS A 39 6.67 19.90 -12.73
C LYS A 39 6.07 21.25 -12.36
N LYS A 40 4.75 21.33 -12.28
CA LYS A 40 4.00 22.57 -11.96
C LYS A 40 4.21 23.04 -10.53
N TYR A 41 4.30 22.09 -9.59
CA TYR A 41 4.41 22.37 -8.15
C TYR A 41 5.77 21.95 -7.57
N ALA A 42 6.79 21.77 -8.41
CA ALA A 42 8.12 21.40 -7.97
C ALA A 42 8.70 22.48 -7.06
N THR A 43 9.22 22.05 -5.90
CA THR A 43 10.08 22.89 -5.07
C THR A 43 11.54 22.74 -5.51
N ASP A 44 12.41 23.68 -5.12
CA ASP A 44 13.84 23.59 -5.41
C ASP A 44 14.45 22.28 -4.87
N ALA A 45 14.06 21.88 -3.66
CA ALA A 45 14.47 20.61 -3.07
C ALA A 45 14.01 19.40 -3.90
N MET A 46 12.83 19.45 -4.52
CA MET A 46 12.38 18.38 -5.42
C MET A 46 13.17 18.37 -6.72
N ASN A 47 13.54 19.53 -7.27
CA ASN A 47 14.35 19.63 -8.48
C ASN A 47 15.78 19.10 -8.26
N GLU A 48 16.33 19.31 -7.07
CA GLU A 48 17.64 18.76 -6.67
C GLU A 48 17.57 17.27 -6.28
N SER A 49 16.35 16.74 -6.08
CA SER A 49 16.13 15.33 -5.75
C SER A 49 16.11 14.43 -6.99
N ARG A 50 16.10 13.12 -6.75
CA ARG A 50 15.94 12.09 -7.79
C ARG A 50 14.47 11.81 -8.16
N ILE A 51 13.53 12.70 -7.81
CA ILE A 51 12.10 12.46 -8.02
C ILE A 51 11.76 12.25 -9.51
N PHE A 52 12.39 13.01 -10.42
CA PHE A 52 12.12 12.88 -11.84
C PHE A 52 12.69 11.58 -12.42
N ASP A 53 13.87 11.14 -11.97
CA ASP A 53 14.43 9.82 -12.32
C ASP A 53 13.53 8.69 -11.83
N PHE A 54 13.04 8.81 -10.59
CA PHE A 54 12.12 7.85 -10.00
C PHE A 54 10.84 7.75 -10.82
N ILE A 55 10.21 8.88 -11.15
CA ILE A 55 9.00 8.92 -11.96
C ILE A 55 9.25 8.38 -13.39
N ALA A 56 10.43 8.61 -13.96
CA ALA A 56 10.82 8.02 -15.24
C ALA A 56 10.95 6.48 -15.15
N SER A 57 11.43 5.94 -14.02
CA SER A 57 11.52 4.50 -13.80
C SER A 57 10.15 3.80 -13.78
N LEU A 58 9.08 4.56 -13.50
CA LEU A 58 7.70 4.07 -13.50
C LEU A 58 7.04 4.00 -14.88
N ASN A 59 7.79 4.17 -15.99
CA ASN A 59 7.24 4.17 -17.35
C ASN A 59 6.45 2.90 -17.71
N ALA A 60 6.70 1.76 -17.06
CA ALA A 60 5.87 0.56 -17.22
C ALA A 60 4.38 0.78 -16.86
N LEU A 61 4.08 1.81 -16.08
CA LEU A 61 2.74 2.20 -15.67
C LEU A 61 2.11 3.26 -16.58
N GLN A 62 2.73 3.64 -17.70
CA GLN A 62 2.26 4.77 -18.54
C GLN A 62 0.82 4.63 -19.06
N TYR A 63 0.32 3.40 -19.22
CA TYR A 63 -1.05 3.12 -19.66
C TYR A 63 -2.01 2.80 -18.51
N ARG A 64 -1.50 2.63 -17.29
CA ARG A 64 -2.33 2.43 -16.09
C ARG A 64 -3.01 3.75 -15.75
N ARG A 65 -4.23 3.64 -15.25
CA ARG A 65 -4.96 4.74 -14.65
C ARG A 65 -5.34 4.36 -13.23
N MET A 66 -5.48 5.39 -12.41
CA MET A 66 -5.78 5.26 -11.00
C MET A 66 -7.01 6.10 -10.70
N ASP A 67 -8.05 5.51 -10.12
CA ASP A 67 -9.18 6.25 -9.60
C ASP A 67 -8.87 6.86 -8.22
N PHE A 68 -9.85 7.55 -7.63
CA PHE A 68 -9.65 8.20 -6.34
C PHE A 68 -9.42 7.19 -5.19
N GLU A 69 -10.06 6.02 -5.20
CA GLU A 69 -9.90 5.02 -4.14
C GLU A 69 -8.51 4.38 -4.20
N GLU A 70 -8.06 4.06 -5.42
CA GLU A 70 -6.71 3.55 -5.67
C GLU A 70 -5.65 4.60 -5.32
N PHE A 71 -5.92 5.88 -5.60
CA PHE A 71 -5.04 6.99 -5.17
C PHE A 71 -4.95 7.09 -3.65
N CYS A 72 -6.08 7.01 -2.94
CA CYS A 72 -6.07 7.01 -1.47
C CYS A 72 -5.22 5.84 -0.94
N ALA A 73 -5.33 4.66 -1.53
CA ALA A 73 -4.50 3.51 -1.16
C ALA A 73 -3.01 3.75 -1.43
N ALA A 74 -2.65 4.34 -2.56
CA ALA A 74 -1.26 4.62 -2.93
C ALA A 74 -0.62 5.77 -2.14
N ALA A 75 -1.40 6.80 -1.79
CA ALA A 75 -0.95 7.98 -1.05
C ALA A 75 -0.88 7.74 0.47
N SER A 76 -1.58 6.72 0.98
CA SER A 76 -1.58 6.39 2.41
C SER A 76 -0.30 5.65 2.81
N SER A 77 0.43 6.19 3.78
CA SER A 77 1.57 5.50 4.40
C SER A 77 1.15 4.80 5.69
N VAL A 78 1.36 3.48 5.76
CA VAL A 78 1.10 2.68 6.96
C VAL A 78 1.84 3.25 8.16
N TYR A 79 3.13 3.57 8.02
CA TYR A 79 3.94 4.12 9.10
C TYR A 79 3.44 5.48 9.61
N GLN A 80 2.84 6.30 8.73
CA GLN A 80 2.25 7.58 9.16
C GLN A 80 0.94 7.36 9.92
N LEU A 81 0.11 6.42 9.46
CA LEU A 81 -1.13 6.05 10.15
C LEU A 81 -0.86 5.39 11.51
N GLU A 82 0.20 4.60 11.62
CA GLU A 82 0.66 4.00 12.87
C GLU A 82 1.11 5.03 13.92
N ALA A 83 1.64 6.17 13.47
CA ALA A 83 2.05 7.25 14.36
C ALA A 83 0.86 8.02 14.95
N LEU A 84 -0.36 7.75 14.52
CA LEU A 84 -1.58 8.33 15.06
C LEU A 84 -2.15 7.47 16.19
N ASP A 85 -2.78 8.09 17.19
CA ASP A 85 -3.38 7.41 18.35
C ASP A 85 -4.53 6.43 18.00
N ARG A 86 -4.99 6.45 16.74
CA ARG A 86 -6.13 5.68 16.22
C ARG A 86 -5.75 4.48 15.36
N TRP A 87 -4.46 4.13 15.28
CA TRP A 87 -3.98 3.01 14.46
C TRP A 87 -4.72 1.70 14.72
N GLU A 88 -4.89 1.31 15.99
CA GLU A 88 -5.53 0.03 16.32
C GLU A 88 -6.96 -0.03 15.78
N GLN A 89 -7.72 1.06 15.92
CA GLN A 89 -9.07 1.17 15.39
C GLN A 89 -9.08 1.05 13.86
N HIS A 90 -8.21 1.78 13.15
CA HIS A 90 -8.11 1.71 11.69
C HIS A 90 -7.73 0.30 11.21
N ALA A 91 -6.71 -0.31 11.82
CA ALA A 91 -6.25 -1.63 11.44
C ALA A 91 -7.37 -2.68 11.64
N ARG A 92 -8.10 -2.62 12.77
CA ARG A 92 -9.23 -3.52 13.05
C ARG A 92 -10.36 -3.35 12.05
N CYS A 93 -10.83 -2.13 11.81
CA CYS A 93 -11.89 -1.88 10.83
C CYS A 93 -11.45 -2.29 9.41
N ALA A 94 -10.19 -2.04 9.05
CA ALA A 94 -9.65 -2.45 7.76
C ALA A 94 -9.62 -3.97 7.62
N TYR A 95 -9.26 -4.68 8.69
CA TYR A 95 -9.28 -6.13 8.70
C TYR A 95 -10.70 -6.69 8.59
N GLU A 96 -11.70 -6.09 9.24
CA GLU A 96 -13.10 -6.52 9.09
C GLU A 96 -13.59 -6.39 7.65
N LEU A 97 -13.27 -5.27 6.99
CA LEU A 97 -13.57 -5.06 5.57
C LEU A 97 -12.83 -6.09 4.69
N PHE A 98 -11.55 -6.31 4.97
CA PHE A 98 -10.75 -7.32 4.27
C PHE A 98 -11.29 -8.73 4.47
N ASP A 99 -11.63 -9.13 5.70
CA ASP A 99 -12.13 -10.48 6.03
C ASP A 99 -13.43 -10.80 5.29
N LYS A 100 -14.28 -9.78 5.11
CA LYS A 100 -15.54 -9.88 4.39
C LYS A 100 -15.40 -9.90 2.87
N GLU A 101 -14.57 -9.02 2.31
CA GLU A 101 -14.53 -8.75 0.86
C GLU A 101 -13.37 -9.45 0.13
N GLY A 102 -12.25 -9.69 0.82
CA GLY A 102 -10.97 -10.00 0.17
C GLY A 102 -10.15 -11.12 0.80
N ASN A 103 -10.47 -11.56 2.02
CA ASN A 103 -9.70 -12.60 2.70
C ASN A 103 -10.10 -13.98 2.18
N ARG A 104 -9.20 -14.57 1.42
CA ARG A 104 -9.34 -15.90 0.81
C ARG A 104 -8.50 -16.89 1.60
N THR A 105 -8.82 -18.17 1.49
CA THR A 105 -7.95 -19.22 2.03
C THR A 105 -6.59 -19.16 1.33
N ILE A 106 -5.52 -19.26 2.10
CA ILE A 106 -4.15 -19.10 1.63
C ILE A 106 -3.38 -20.40 1.89
N MET A 107 -2.69 -20.91 0.88
CA MET A 107 -1.72 -21.99 1.11
C MET A 107 -0.46 -21.38 1.70
N ILE A 108 0.04 -21.94 2.79
CA ILE A 108 1.18 -21.37 3.51
C ILE A 108 2.46 -21.35 2.66
N GLU A 109 2.59 -22.28 1.71
CA GLU A 109 3.66 -22.31 0.72
C GLU A 109 3.57 -21.14 -0.27
N GLU A 110 2.36 -20.76 -0.70
CA GLU A 110 2.14 -19.59 -1.55
C GLU A 110 2.49 -18.31 -0.79
N LEU A 111 2.04 -18.20 0.46
CA LEU A 111 2.39 -17.06 1.31
C LEU A 111 3.91 -16.97 1.52
N ALA A 112 4.58 -18.09 1.79
CA ALA A 112 6.03 -18.11 1.96
C ALA A 112 6.78 -17.67 0.69
N SER A 113 6.31 -18.13 -0.48
CA SER A 113 6.87 -17.75 -1.77
C SER A 113 6.71 -16.25 -2.03
N GLU A 114 5.52 -15.69 -1.80
CA GLU A 114 5.25 -14.26 -1.93
C GLU A 114 6.12 -13.45 -0.96
N LEU A 115 6.33 -13.94 0.26
CA LEU A 115 7.22 -13.31 1.25
C LEU A 115 8.72 -13.50 0.94
N GLY A 116 9.09 -14.25 -0.10
CA GLY A 116 10.47 -14.53 -0.48
C GLY A 116 11.23 -15.40 0.52
N LEU A 117 10.53 -16.24 1.29
CA LEU A 117 11.16 -17.14 2.26
C LEU A 117 11.88 -18.28 1.54
N SER A 118 13.12 -18.55 1.96
CA SER A 118 13.88 -19.70 1.47
C SER A 118 13.15 -21.03 1.81
N PRO A 119 13.21 -22.05 0.94
CA PRO A 119 12.68 -23.39 1.25
C PRO A 119 13.26 -24.03 2.52
N SER A 120 14.41 -23.55 2.99
CA SER A 120 15.05 -23.99 4.24
C SER A 120 14.41 -23.41 5.51
N VAL A 121 13.57 -22.38 5.38
CA VAL A 121 12.86 -21.78 6.52
C VAL A 121 11.71 -22.71 6.93
N PRO A 122 11.54 -22.99 8.24
CA PRO A 122 10.38 -23.75 8.72
C PRO A 122 9.12 -22.87 8.65
N VAL A 123 8.54 -22.73 7.46
CA VAL A 123 7.45 -21.78 7.16
C VAL A 123 6.23 -22.00 8.06
N HIS A 124 5.90 -23.24 8.41
CA HIS A 124 4.82 -23.55 9.36
C HIS A 124 5.06 -23.02 10.76
N ALA A 125 6.32 -22.88 11.21
CA ALA A 125 6.64 -22.29 12.50
C ALA A 125 6.65 -20.75 12.42
N VAL A 126 7.15 -20.19 11.32
CA VAL A 126 7.30 -18.73 11.15
C VAL A 126 5.97 -18.04 10.87
N LEU A 127 5.10 -18.67 10.08
CA LEU A 127 3.82 -18.11 9.63
C LEU A 127 2.62 -18.71 10.38
N HIS A 128 2.87 -19.49 11.44
CA HIS A 128 1.84 -20.19 12.20
C HIS A 128 0.66 -19.28 12.58
N ASP A 129 0.96 -18.13 13.17
CA ASP A 129 -0.05 -17.21 13.69
C ASP A 129 -0.58 -16.23 12.63
N TRP A 130 -0.06 -16.29 11.40
CA TRP A 130 -0.50 -15.44 10.30
C TRP A 130 -1.73 -16.03 9.61
N ILE A 131 -1.97 -17.33 9.73
CA ILE A 131 -3.09 -18.03 9.09
C ILE A 131 -3.98 -18.63 10.18
N ARG A 132 -5.29 -18.37 10.13
CA ARG A 132 -6.26 -18.93 11.06
C ARG A 132 -6.43 -20.42 10.83
N HIS A 133 -6.30 -21.23 11.88
CA HIS A 133 -6.54 -22.68 11.79
C HIS A 133 -7.98 -23.05 11.47
N THR A 134 -8.94 -22.15 11.73
CA THR A 134 -10.38 -22.42 11.55
C THR A 134 -10.80 -22.48 10.08
N ASP A 135 -10.17 -21.68 9.22
CA ASP A 135 -10.60 -21.52 7.82
C ASP A 135 -9.45 -21.31 6.81
N GLY A 136 -8.20 -21.37 7.28
CA GLY A 136 -7.00 -21.19 6.46
C GLY A 136 -6.86 -19.78 5.87
N LYS A 137 -7.59 -18.79 6.39
CA LYS A 137 -7.52 -17.40 5.95
C LYS A 137 -6.49 -16.62 6.74
N LEU A 138 -6.06 -15.47 6.23
CA LEU A 138 -5.13 -14.61 6.94
C LEU A 138 -5.75 -14.12 8.26
N SER A 139 -5.00 -14.18 9.35
CA SER A 139 -5.39 -13.64 10.66
C SER A 139 -5.22 -12.11 10.69
N PHE A 140 -5.73 -11.46 11.74
CA PHE A 140 -5.48 -10.03 11.95
C PHE A 140 -3.98 -9.73 12.05
N LEU A 141 -3.22 -10.57 12.74
CA LEU A 141 -1.77 -10.44 12.83
C LEU A 141 -1.11 -10.54 11.45
N GLY A 142 -1.48 -11.55 10.66
CA GLY A 142 -0.98 -11.71 9.29
C GLY A 142 -1.31 -10.50 8.41
N PHE A 143 -2.52 -9.97 8.52
CA PHE A 143 -2.96 -8.78 7.81
C PHE A 143 -2.11 -7.54 8.15
N VAL A 144 -1.92 -7.26 9.43
CA VAL A 144 -1.07 -6.13 9.88
C VAL A 144 0.37 -6.31 9.41
N LYS A 145 0.90 -7.53 9.44
CA LYS A 145 2.25 -7.80 8.92
C LYS A 145 2.34 -7.58 7.40
N LEU A 146 1.32 -7.93 6.63
CA LEU A 146 1.28 -7.66 5.19
C LEU A 146 1.11 -6.17 4.86
N LEU A 147 0.40 -5.39 5.68
CA LEU A 147 0.26 -3.94 5.47
C LEU A 147 1.61 -3.21 5.44
N HIS A 148 2.57 -3.66 6.25
CA HIS A 148 3.94 -3.13 6.27
C HIS A 148 4.76 -3.47 5.01
N GLY A 149 4.19 -4.30 4.14
CA GLY A 149 4.85 -4.89 3.00
C GLY A 149 5.84 -5.98 3.40
N ILE A 150 6.25 -6.75 2.40
CA ILE A 150 7.46 -7.56 2.49
C ILE A 150 8.59 -6.54 2.47
N SER A 151 9.15 -6.22 3.64
CA SER A 151 10.21 -5.22 3.73
C SER A 151 11.34 -5.62 2.78
N SER A 152 11.50 -4.90 1.67
CA SER A 152 12.68 -5.02 0.79
C SER A 152 13.96 -4.67 1.54
N ARG A 153 13.88 -4.06 2.73
CA ARG A 153 15.03 -3.87 3.63
C ARG A 153 15.53 -5.18 4.25
N ALA A 154 14.73 -6.25 4.30
CA ALA A 154 15.22 -7.57 4.72
C ALA A 154 16.16 -8.20 3.67
N LEU A 155 15.98 -7.87 2.39
CA LEU A 155 16.84 -8.33 1.29
C LEU A 155 18.12 -7.48 1.13
N ALA A 156 18.20 -6.31 1.78
CA ALA A 156 19.35 -5.40 1.70
C ALA A 156 20.40 -5.60 2.81
N LYS A 157 20.29 -6.64 3.64
CA LYS A 157 21.37 -7.06 4.54
C LYS A 157 22.09 -8.28 3.97
N ASN A 158 22.96 -8.04 3.00
CA ASN A 158 24.16 -8.82 2.77
C ASN A 158 25.22 -7.85 2.25
N HIS A 159 25.99 -7.30 3.19
CA HIS A 159 27.30 -6.72 2.91
C HIS A 159 28.32 -7.84 2.80
#